data_AF-A0A8S3T3Y0-F1
#
_entry.id   AF-A0A8S3T3Y0-F1
#
_cell.length_a   1.000
_cell.length_b   1.000
_cell.length_c   1.000
_cell.angle_alpha   90.00
_cell.angle_beta   90.00
_cell.angle_gamma   90.00
#
_symmetry.space_group_name_H-M   'P 1'
#
loop_
_entity.id
_entity.type
_entity.pdbx_description
1 polymer ?
#
loop_
_entity_poly.entity_id
_entity_poly.type
_entity_poly.pdbx_seq_one_letter_code
_entity_poly.pdbx_strand_id
1 'polypeptide(L)'
;MATVESISELKQLIIGIDGKVGILSNKLDNIEDRFTRIVTEIKSEVDEVKTDVTNTKLEVQKLREDHLELEKGVGHIELEINRVMLEKHERKYNALVYGEPESDNEDIHAVLNTFFIQDLKIDKEKAESFPIANAHRIPSRQTSDQIRRPAPIIVRFIHHGDKQYALSKGYNLSNKHMRIVDDLPPVMKESRHELAKLAYKIRNEEHLQTRIKVVGTRILLQTRTNSKDNWFLRREALCCLPYK
;
A
#
# COMPACT_ATOMS: atom_id res chain seq x y z
N MET A 1 -110.86 -16.97 13.84
CA MET A 1 -110.15 -16.45 12.65
C MET A 1 -108.86 -15.72 13.03
N ALA A 2 -108.85 -14.84 14.02
CA ALA A 2 -107.64 -14.11 14.46
C ALA A 2 -106.40 -14.99 14.78
N THR A 3 -106.59 -16.20 15.31
CA THR A 3 -105.49 -17.12 15.67
C THR A 3 -104.77 -17.76 14.49
N VAL A 4 -105.45 -17.93 13.34
CA VAL A 4 -104.87 -18.56 12.14
C VAL A 4 -104.03 -17.56 11.34
N GLU A 5 -104.46 -16.31 11.33
CA GLU A 5 -103.78 -15.19 10.66
C GLU A 5 -102.44 -14.88 11.34
N SER A 6 -102.41 -14.82 12.69
CA SER A 6 -101.16 -14.66 13.45
C SER A 6 -100.16 -15.82 13.25
N ILE A 7 -100.65 -17.05 13.07
CA ILE A 7 -99.79 -18.22 12.76
C ILE A 7 -99.17 -18.10 11.36
N SER A 8 -99.89 -17.54 10.39
CA SER A 8 -99.38 -17.31 9.04
C SER A 8 -98.28 -16.25 9.01
N GLU A 9 -98.47 -15.15 9.73
CA GLU A 9 -97.47 -14.08 9.89
C GLU A 9 -96.19 -14.59 10.55
N LEU A 10 -96.33 -15.39 11.62
CA LEU A 10 -95.21 -16.04 12.28
C LEU A 10 -94.42 -16.96 11.33
N LYS A 11 -95.10 -17.73 10.46
CA LYS A 11 -94.43 -18.59 9.47
C LYS A 11 -93.63 -17.77 8.44
N GLN A 12 -94.19 -16.66 7.95
CA GLN A 12 -93.47 -15.77 7.03
C GLN A 12 -92.25 -15.13 7.68
N LEU A 13 -92.37 -14.76 8.95
CA LEU A 13 -91.25 -14.20 9.72
C LEU A 13 -90.14 -15.24 9.95
N ILE A 14 -90.49 -16.50 10.24
CA ILE A 14 -89.53 -17.61 10.36
C ILE A 14 -88.79 -17.84 9.04
N ILE A 15 -89.50 -17.92 7.91
CA ILE A 15 -88.88 -18.08 6.58
C ILE A 15 -87.92 -16.92 6.29
N GLY A 16 -88.31 -15.68 6.64
CA GLY A 16 -87.46 -14.50 6.49
C GLY A 16 -86.22 -14.52 7.39
N ILE A 17 -86.33 -15.06 8.60
CA ILE A 17 -85.20 -15.27 9.52
C ILE A 17 -84.25 -16.33 8.94
N ASP A 18 -84.77 -17.49 8.53
CA ASP A 18 -83.96 -18.58 7.97
C ASP A 18 -83.19 -18.13 6.72
N GLY A 19 -83.83 -17.35 5.84
CA GLY A 19 -83.15 -16.75 4.69
C GLY A 19 -82.01 -15.81 5.08
N LYS A 20 -82.22 -14.95 6.09
CA LYS A 20 -81.16 -14.07 6.62
C LYS A 20 -80.04 -14.86 7.29
N VAL A 21 -80.37 -15.91 8.03
CA VAL A 21 -79.40 -16.80 8.68
C VAL A 21 -78.56 -17.52 7.62
N GLY A 22 -79.15 -18.02 6.53
CA GLY A 22 -78.42 -18.63 5.42
C GLY A 22 -77.46 -17.65 4.73
N ILE A 23 -77.91 -16.41 4.49
CA ILE A 23 -77.04 -15.35 3.93
C ILE A 23 -75.88 -15.03 4.87
N LEU A 24 -76.14 -14.93 6.18
CA LEU A 24 -75.12 -14.67 7.19
C LEU A 24 -74.11 -15.83 7.27
N SER A 25 -74.58 -17.08 7.21
CA SER A 25 -73.71 -18.26 7.18
C SER A 25 -72.76 -18.22 5.99
N ASN A 26 -73.28 -17.98 4.78
CA ASN A 26 -72.43 -17.89 3.58
C ASN A 26 -71.42 -16.74 3.66
N LYS A 27 -71.79 -15.59 4.25
CA LYS A 27 -70.86 -14.48 4.45
C LYS A 27 -69.77 -14.83 5.45
N LEU A 28 -70.11 -15.58 6.50
CA LEU A 28 -69.16 -16.05 7.50
C LEU A 28 -68.15 -17.00 6.87
N ASP A 29 -68.60 -17.98 6.10
CA ASP A 29 -67.73 -18.95 5.40
C ASP A 29 -66.77 -18.22 4.44
N ASN A 30 -67.27 -17.25 3.67
CA ASN A 30 -66.44 -16.43 2.78
C ASN A 30 -65.38 -15.60 3.53
N ILE A 31 -65.70 -15.11 4.73
CA ILE A 31 -64.75 -14.36 5.56
C ILE A 31 -63.68 -15.32 6.10
N GLU A 32 -64.08 -16.50 6.55
CA GLU A 32 -63.17 -17.53 7.07
C GLU A 32 -62.18 -18.00 5.99
N ASP A 33 -62.66 -18.24 4.77
CA ASP A 33 -61.81 -18.58 3.62
C ASP A 33 -60.79 -17.48 3.31
N ARG A 34 -61.23 -16.22 3.27
CA ARG A 34 -60.34 -15.07 3.02
C ARG A 34 -59.32 -14.90 4.13
N PHE A 35 -59.74 -15.05 5.38
CA PHE A 35 -58.86 -14.95 6.54
C PHE A 35 -57.78 -16.04 6.49
N THR A 36 -58.18 -17.27 6.16
CA THR A 36 -57.26 -18.40 6.03
C THR A 36 -56.21 -18.16 4.95
N ARG A 37 -56.62 -17.64 3.78
CA ARG A 37 -55.68 -17.28 2.69
C ARG A 37 -54.67 -16.21 3.09
N ILE A 38 -55.14 -15.13 3.70
CA ILE A 38 -54.26 -14.05 4.16
C ILE A 38 -53.26 -14.57 5.20
N VAL A 39 -53.71 -15.42 6.14
CA VAL A 39 -52.82 -16.01 7.15
C VAL A 39 -51.78 -16.91 6.50
N THR A 40 -52.11 -17.67 5.45
CA THR A 40 -51.13 -18.49 4.74
C THR A 40 -50.12 -17.66 3.94
N GLU A 41 -50.56 -16.57 3.28
CA GLU A 41 -49.67 -15.67 2.54
C GLU A 41 -48.69 -14.96 3.49
N ILE A 42 -49.19 -14.38 4.58
CA ILE A 42 -48.36 -13.73 5.61
C ILE A 42 -47.33 -14.71 6.18
N LYS A 43 -47.71 -15.96 6.45
CA LYS A 43 -46.76 -16.97 6.94
C LYS A 43 -45.63 -17.22 5.94
N SER A 44 -45.96 -17.33 4.66
CA SER A 44 -44.96 -17.52 3.60
C SER A 44 -43.99 -16.34 3.51
N GLU A 45 -44.50 -15.10 3.48
CA GLU A 45 -43.67 -13.90 3.43
C GLU A 45 -42.78 -13.77 4.68
N VAL A 46 -43.32 -14.10 5.86
CA VAL A 46 -42.55 -14.10 7.11
C VAL A 46 -41.41 -15.10 7.07
N ASP A 47 -41.61 -16.28 6.48
CA ASP A 47 -40.56 -17.30 6.38
C ASP A 47 -39.48 -16.95 5.35
N GLU A 48 -39.86 -16.28 4.25
CA GLU A 48 -38.90 -15.69 3.30
C GLU A 48 -38.05 -14.61 3.97
N VAL A 49 -38.69 -13.64 4.64
CA VAL A 49 -37.99 -12.57 5.36
C VAL A 49 -37.05 -13.12 6.44
N LYS A 50 -37.46 -14.18 7.16
CA LYS A 50 -36.56 -14.84 8.13
C LYS A 50 -35.31 -15.40 7.44
N THR A 51 -35.48 -16.02 6.29
CA THR A 51 -34.37 -16.60 5.52
C THR A 51 -33.42 -15.49 5.08
N ASP A 52 -33.94 -14.39 4.53
CA ASP A 52 -33.13 -13.24 4.12
C ASP A 52 -32.39 -12.58 5.28
N VAL A 53 -33.05 -12.45 6.43
CA VAL A 53 -32.44 -11.94 7.67
C VAL A 53 -31.28 -12.86 8.10
N THR A 54 -31.43 -14.19 8.01
CA THR A 54 -30.34 -15.11 8.35
C THR A 54 -29.16 -15.02 7.37
N ASN A 55 -29.44 -14.90 6.07
CA ASN A 55 -28.40 -14.75 5.05
C ASN A 55 -27.63 -13.44 5.22
N THR A 56 -28.36 -12.32 5.40
CA THR A 56 -27.77 -11.01 5.65
C THR A 56 -26.92 -11.02 6.92
N LYS A 57 -27.37 -11.72 7.97
CA LYS A 57 -26.59 -11.85 9.20
C LYS A 57 -25.26 -12.58 8.98
N LEU A 58 -25.24 -13.63 8.15
CA LEU A 58 -24.02 -14.35 7.79
C LEU A 58 -23.06 -13.48 6.96
N GLU A 59 -23.59 -12.74 5.98
CA GLU A 59 -22.79 -11.81 5.17
C GLU A 59 -22.17 -10.70 6.01
N VAL A 60 -22.95 -10.11 6.93
CA VAL A 60 -22.45 -9.09 7.88
C VAL A 60 -21.36 -9.66 8.78
N GLN A 61 -21.48 -10.92 9.22
CA GLN A 61 -20.43 -11.56 10.00
C GLN A 61 -19.14 -11.72 9.18
N LYS A 62 -19.24 -12.22 7.95
CA LYS A 62 -18.09 -12.39 7.06
C LYS A 62 -17.40 -11.04 6.77
N LEU A 63 -18.18 -10.00 6.47
CA LEU A 63 -17.64 -8.66 6.25
C LEU A 63 -16.90 -8.10 7.47
N ARG A 64 -17.34 -8.42 8.69
CA ARG A 64 -16.62 -8.02 9.92
C ARG A 64 -15.30 -8.78 10.06
N GLU A 65 -15.25 -10.05 9.72
CA GLU A 65 -14.03 -10.86 9.73
C GLU A 65 -13.02 -10.34 8.70
N ASP A 66 -13.46 -10.10 7.47
CA ASP A 66 -12.63 -9.53 6.40
C ASP A 66 -12.11 -8.13 6.78
N HIS A 67 -12.96 -7.30 7.41
CA HIS A 67 -12.56 -5.98 7.89
C HIS A 67 -11.46 -6.05 8.94
N LEU A 68 -11.59 -6.95 9.93
CA LEU A 68 -10.58 -7.14 10.97
C LEU A 68 -9.24 -7.62 10.40
N GLU A 69 -9.27 -8.48 9.37
CA GLU A 69 -8.06 -8.93 8.68
C GLU A 69 -7.39 -7.78 7.93
N LEU A 70 -8.17 -6.96 7.22
CA LEU A 70 -7.65 -5.77 6.53
C LEU A 70 -7.05 -4.76 7.52
N GLU A 71 -7.70 -4.50 8.65
CA GLU A 71 -7.17 -3.61 9.69
C GLU A 71 -5.81 -4.09 10.24
N LYS A 72 -5.68 -5.40 10.49
CA LYS A 72 -4.39 -6.00 10.89
C LYS A 72 -3.33 -5.83 9.80
N GLY A 73 -3.70 -6.03 8.53
CA GLY A 73 -2.82 -5.84 7.39
C GLY A 73 -2.32 -4.39 7.26
N VAL A 74 -3.22 -3.42 7.42
CA VAL A 74 -2.87 -1.98 7.42
C VAL A 74 -1.90 -1.66 8.56
N GLY A 75 -2.18 -2.13 9.78
CA GLY A 75 -1.31 -1.90 10.93
C GLY A 75 0.10 -2.48 10.74
N HIS A 76 0.21 -3.67 10.12
CA HIS A 76 1.51 -4.25 9.80
C HIS A 76 2.30 -3.43 8.78
N ILE A 77 1.64 -2.95 7.72
CA ILE A 77 2.28 -2.09 6.70
C ILE A 77 2.77 -0.77 7.31
N GLU A 78 2.00 -0.17 8.22
CA GLU A 78 2.40 1.06 8.92
C GLU A 78 3.66 0.85 9.77
N LEU A 79 3.73 -0.27 10.51
CA LEU A 79 4.93 -0.63 11.28
C LEU A 79 6.15 -0.80 10.38
N GLU A 80 5.98 -1.46 9.24
CA GLU A 80 7.04 -1.65 8.26
C GLU A 80 7.52 -0.34 7.63
N ILE A 81 6.62 0.57 7.28
CA ILE A 81 6.96 1.92 6.80
C ILE A 81 7.74 2.68 7.87
N ASN A 82 7.30 2.64 9.12
CA ASN A 82 7.96 3.30 10.24
C ASN A 82 9.37 2.73 10.49
N ARG A 83 9.54 1.41 10.42
CA ARG A 83 10.85 0.77 10.51
C ARG A 83 11.82 1.29 9.45
N VAL A 84 11.38 1.34 8.17
CA VAL A 84 12.21 1.83 7.07
C VAL A 84 12.49 3.33 7.19
N MET A 85 11.53 4.13 7.66
CA MET A 85 11.75 5.56 7.95
C MET A 85 12.85 5.76 8.99
N LEU A 86 12.80 5.01 10.09
CA LEU A 86 13.79 5.09 11.18
C LEU A 86 15.18 4.65 10.69
N GLU A 87 15.28 3.52 9.99
CA GLU A 87 16.55 3.05 9.42
C GLU A 87 17.14 4.06 8.44
N LYS A 88 16.30 4.66 7.58
CA LYS A 88 16.72 5.74 6.68
C LYS A 88 17.21 6.97 7.45
N HIS A 89 16.54 7.32 8.55
CA HIS A 89 16.94 8.45 9.39
C HIS A 89 18.32 8.22 10.01
N GLU A 90 18.58 7.03 10.53
CA GLU A 90 19.90 6.66 11.09
C GLU A 90 21.01 6.70 10.05
N ARG A 91 20.71 6.32 8.80
CA ARG A 91 21.65 6.32 7.68
C ARG A 91 21.71 7.63 6.91
N LYS A 92 20.94 8.65 7.31
CA LYS A 92 20.81 9.93 6.60
C LYS A 92 22.15 10.59 6.31
N TYR A 93 23.12 10.44 7.21
CA TYR A 93 24.45 11.03 7.13
C TYR A 93 25.51 10.12 6.52
N ASN A 94 25.14 8.90 6.15
CA ASN A 94 26.05 7.91 5.58
C ASN A 94 26.09 8.03 4.06
N ALA A 95 27.28 7.87 3.49
CA ALA A 95 27.48 7.59 2.08
C ALA A 95 28.35 6.35 1.89
N LEU A 96 28.20 5.72 0.74
CA LEU A 96 28.96 4.53 0.35
C LEU A 96 29.87 4.86 -0.82
N VAL A 97 31.15 4.55 -0.68
CA VAL A 97 32.16 4.62 -1.73
C VAL A 97 32.47 3.21 -2.20
N TYR A 98 32.22 2.95 -3.48
CA TYR A 98 32.48 1.68 -4.13
C TYR A 98 33.67 1.82 -5.08
N GLY A 99 34.48 0.75 -5.18
CA GLY A 99 35.55 0.63 -6.18
C GLY A 99 36.91 1.18 -5.75
N GLU A 100 37.02 1.70 -4.52
CA GLU A 100 38.31 2.14 -3.95
C GLU A 100 39.21 0.93 -3.68
N PRO A 101 40.42 0.84 -4.29
CA PRO A 101 41.34 -0.29 -4.09
C PRO A 101 41.66 -0.53 -2.61
N GLU A 102 41.81 -1.80 -2.22
CA GLU A 102 42.21 -2.18 -0.86
C GLU A 102 43.74 -2.20 -0.73
N SER A 103 44.24 -1.74 0.40
CA SER A 103 45.64 -1.90 0.81
C SER A 103 45.72 -2.48 2.22
N ASP A 104 46.81 -3.19 2.51
CA ASP A 104 47.07 -3.68 3.86
C ASP A 104 47.40 -2.50 4.80
N ASN A 105 46.81 -2.50 6.01
CA ASN A 105 46.93 -1.41 6.99
C ASN A 105 46.53 -0.01 6.46
N GLU A 106 45.44 0.05 5.72
CA GLU A 106 44.90 1.28 5.14
C GLU A 106 44.46 2.31 6.21
N ASP A 107 44.92 3.55 6.07
CA ASP A 107 44.30 4.71 6.71
C ASP A 107 43.12 5.19 5.86
N ILE A 108 41.92 4.80 6.28
CA ILE A 108 40.67 5.08 5.57
C ILE A 108 40.39 6.59 5.47
N HIS A 109 40.85 7.39 6.43
CA HIS A 109 40.68 8.85 6.36
C HIS A 109 41.59 9.46 5.29
N ALA A 110 42.85 9.02 5.21
CA ALA A 110 43.77 9.46 4.16
C ALA A 110 43.29 9.04 2.76
N VAL A 111 42.75 7.83 2.63
CA VAL A 111 42.16 7.36 1.37
C VAL A 111 40.92 8.17 0.98
N LEU A 112 40.02 8.45 1.93
CA LEU A 112 38.86 9.31 1.65
C LEU A 112 39.25 10.74 1.26
N ASN A 113 40.25 11.34 1.90
CA ASN A 113 40.75 12.66 1.51
C ASN A 113 41.32 12.65 0.10
N THR A 114 42.09 11.63 -0.25
CA THR A 114 42.61 11.43 -1.61
C THR A 114 41.47 11.29 -2.60
N PHE A 115 40.47 10.45 -2.29
CA PHE A 115 39.27 10.26 -3.10
C PHE A 115 38.48 11.57 -3.30
N PHE A 116 38.30 12.37 -2.26
CA PHE A 116 37.59 13.65 -2.37
C PHE A 116 38.34 14.66 -3.25
N ILE A 117 39.66 14.74 -3.12
CA ILE A 117 40.47 15.72 -3.86
C ILE A 117 40.69 15.28 -5.31
N GLN A 118 41.15 14.05 -5.53
CA GLN A 118 41.58 13.56 -6.84
C GLN A 118 40.42 13.03 -7.67
N ASP A 119 39.53 12.24 -7.06
CA ASP A 119 38.46 11.56 -7.78
C ASP A 119 37.19 12.40 -7.89
N LEU A 120 36.74 13.00 -6.77
CA LEU A 120 35.59 13.91 -6.78
C LEU A 120 35.93 15.34 -7.23
N LYS A 121 37.22 15.70 -7.34
CA LYS A 121 37.69 17.05 -7.71
C LYS A 121 37.13 18.13 -6.78
N ILE A 122 37.15 17.88 -5.48
CA ILE A 122 36.81 18.86 -4.45
C ILE A 122 38.08 19.62 -4.08
N ASP A 123 37.97 20.94 -3.90
CA ASP A 123 39.08 21.78 -3.47
C ASP A 123 39.69 21.24 -2.18
N LYS A 124 41.03 21.18 -2.12
CA LYS A 124 41.77 20.59 -1.01
C LYS A 124 41.33 21.13 0.34
N GLU A 125 41.24 22.45 0.48
CA GLU A 125 40.80 23.11 1.71
C GLU A 125 39.40 22.65 2.13
N LYS A 126 38.49 22.48 1.16
CA LYS A 126 37.12 22.04 1.44
C LYS A 126 37.07 20.55 1.81
N ALA A 127 37.82 19.71 1.13
CA ALA A 127 37.88 18.28 1.41
C ALA A 127 38.45 18.00 2.82
N GLU A 128 39.54 18.67 3.18
CA GLU A 128 40.17 18.56 4.51
C GLU A 128 39.28 19.12 5.62
N SER A 129 38.40 20.07 5.31
CA SER A 129 37.44 20.62 6.27
C SER A 129 36.27 19.69 6.62
N PHE A 130 36.08 18.57 5.90
CA PHE A 130 34.92 17.72 6.13
C PHE A 130 34.96 17.05 7.51
N PRO A 131 34.00 17.33 8.39
CA PRO A 131 33.91 16.63 9.66
C PRO A 131 33.31 15.24 9.42
N ILE A 132 34.16 14.23 9.48
CA ILE A 132 33.79 12.80 9.38
C ILE A 132 33.70 12.24 10.80
N ALA A 133 32.55 11.69 11.16
CA ALA A 133 32.35 11.06 12.46
C ALA A 133 33.01 9.67 12.54
N ASN A 134 32.88 8.90 11.46
CA ASN A 134 33.46 7.56 11.33
C ASN A 134 33.56 7.18 9.85
N ALA A 135 34.59 6.43 9.49
CA ALA A 135 34.73 5.79 8.19
C ALA A 135 35.36 4.42 8.34
N HIS A 136 34.79 3.40 7.69
CA HIS A 136 35.36 2.05 7.67
C HIS A 136 34.93 1.27 6.43
N ARG A 137 35.65 0.20 6.10
CA ARG A 137 35.21 -0.74 5.06
C ARG A 137 34.10 -1.64 5.60
N ILE A 138 33.09 -1.86 4.78
CA ILE A 138 32.04 -2.84 5.06
C ILE A 138 32.60 -4.21 4.65
N PRO A 139 32.71 -5.17 5.57
CA PRO A 139 33.22 -6.50 5.25
C PRO A 139 32.35 -7.15 4.18
N SER A 140 33.01 -7.57 3.10
CA SER A 140 32.35 -8.25 2.00
C SER A 140 32.25 -9.74 2.32
N ARG A 141 31.05 -10.31 2.26
CA ARG A 141 30.86 -11.78 2.26
C ARG A 141 31.17 -12.31 0.85
N GLN A 142 32.43 -12.27 0.45
CA GLN A 142 32.85 -12.86 -0.83
C GLN A 142 33.22 -14.33 -0.62
N THR A 143 32.57 -15.20 -1.40
CA THR A 143 32.94 -16.60 -1.57
C THR A 143 34.20 -16.68 -2.43
N SER A 144 35.11 -17.61 -2.12
CA SER A 144 36.48 -17.73 -2.68
C SER A 144 36.61 -17.68 -4.21
N ASP A 145 35.54 -18.00 -4.94
CA ASP A 145 35.59 -18.25 -6.39
C ASP A 145 35.25 -17.02 -7.25
N GLN A 146 34.91 -15.88 -6.64
CA GLN A 146 34.61 -14.64 -7.38
C GLN A 146 35.79 -13.68 -7.39
N ILE A 147 36.01 -12.98 -8.52
CA ILE A 147 36.96 -11.88 -8.65
C ILE A 147 36.75 -10.91 -7.48
N ARG A 148 37.76 -10.82 -6.59
CA ARG A 148 37.68 -10.04 -5.36
C ARG A 148 37.49 -8.56 -5.69
N ARG A 149 36.25 -8.08 -5.58
CA ARG A 149 35.95 -6.65 -5.69
C ARG A 149 36.30 -5.97 -4.39
N PRO A 150 36.89 -4.76 -4.42
CA PRO A 150 37.16 -4.02 -3.20
C PRO A 150 35.90 -3.81 -2.36
N ALA A 151 36.01 -4.07 -1.07
CA ALA A 151 35.01 -3.84 -0.05
C ALA A 151 34.67 -2.34 -0.01
N PRO A 152 33.38 -1.98 -0.04
CA PRO A 152 32.97 -0.59 -0.06
C PRO A 152 33.29 0.09 1.27
N ILE A 153 33.61 1.38 1.20
CA ILE A 153 33.81 2.23 2.38
C ILE A 153 32.47 2.88 2.73
N ILE A 154 32.06 2.79 4.00
CA ILE A 154 30.99 3.61 4.54
C ILE A 154 31.60 4.80 5.26
N VAL A 155 31.14 6.00 4.92
CA VAL A 155 31.56 7.25 5.55
C VAL A 155 30.35 7.93 6.17
N ARG A 156 30.45 8.29 7.45
CA ARG A 156 29.42 9.04 8.18
C ARG A 156 29.87 10.48 8.36
N PHE A 157 29.19 11.38 7.67
CA PHE A 157 29.40 12.82 7.81
C PHE A 157 28.76 13.33 9.10
N ILE A 158 29.29 14.40 9.70
CA ILE A 158 28.59 15.11 10.78
C ILE A 158 27.46 15.96 10.20
N HIS A 159 27.71 16.67 9.09
CA HIS A 159 26.71 17.51 8.46
C HIS A 159 26.12 16.88 7.19
N HIS A 160 24.80 16.93 7.07
CA HIS A 160 24.11 16.46 5.88
C HIS A 160 24.49 17.28 4.63
N GLY A 161 24.80 18.58 4.80
CA GLY A 161 25.23 19.45 3.72
C GLY A 161 26.52 18.99 3.04
N ASP A 162 27.53 18.61 3.82
CA ASP A 162 28.81 18.11 3.30
C ASP A 162 28.62 16.78 2.56
N LYS A 163 27.79 15.87 3.10
CA LYS A 163 27.41 14.63 2.40
C LYS A 163 26.77 14.93 1.04
N GLN A 164 25.78 15.83 1.00
CA GLN A 164 25.08 16.19 -0.24
C GLN A 164 26.03 16.85 -1.24
N TYR A 165 26.94 17.67 -0.76
CA TYR A 165 27.96 18.29 -1.61
C TYR A 165 28.88 17.23 -2.23
N ALA A 166 29.40 16.28 -1.44
CA ALA A 166 30.21 15.17 -1.97
C ALA A 166 29.44 14.32 -2.99
N LEU A 167 28.19 13.95 -2.69
CA LEU A 167 27.32 13.21 -3.61
C LEU A 167 27.06 13.98 -4.92
N SER A 168 26.90 15.30 -4.84
CA SER A 168 26.69 16.15 -6.02
C SER A 168 27.88 16.15 -6.98
N LYS A 169 29.09 15.85 -6.50
CA LYS A 169 30.31 15.74 -7.29
C LYS A 169 30.54 14.34 -7.87
N GLY A 170 29.67 13.37 -7.59
CA GLY A 170 29.78 12.00 -8.09
C GLY A 170 29.80 11.87 -9.61
N TYR A 171 29.31 12.87 -10.36
CA TYR A 171 29.41 12.87 -11.84
C TYR A 171 30.87 12.90 -12.33
N ASN A 172 31.83 13.39 -11.52
CA ASN A 172 33.26 13.37 -11.86
C ASN A 172 33.84 11.94 -11.91
N LEU A 173 33.10 10.94 -11.41
CA LEU A 173 33.48 9.54 -11.40
C LEU A 173 32.96 8.73 -12.61
N SER A 174 32.21 9.35 -13.55
CA SER A 174 31.49 8.62 -14.61
C SER A 174 32.37 7.69 -15.46
N ASN A 175 33.65 8.04 -15.62
CA ASN A 175 34.62 7.29 -16.44
C ASN A 175 35.51 6.36 -15.60
N LYS A 176 35.29 6.29 -14.29
CA LYS A 176 36.04 5.46 -13.35
C LYS A 176 35.18 4.28 -12.90
N HIS A 177 35.82 3.20 -12.48
CA HIS A 177 35.12 2.03 -11.89
C HIS A 177 34.73 2.27 -10.42
N MET A 178 34.46 3.53 -10.06
CA MET A 178 34.26 4.00 -8.70
C MET A 178 32.98 4.81 -8.61
N ARG A 179 32.28 4.75 -7.48
CA ARG A 179 31.01 5.46 -7.28
C ARG A 179 30.82 5.87 -5.84
N ILE A 180 30.27 7.07 -5.63
CA ILE A 180 29.71 7.50 -4.34
C ILE A 180 28.18 7.52 -4.43
N VAL A 181 27.51 6.91 -3.45
CA VAL A 181 26.04 6.84 -3.40
C VAL A 181 25.51 7.01 -1.98
N ASP A 182 24.25 7.40 -1.86
CA ASP A 182 23.54 7.39 -0.57
C ASP A 182 23.46 5.97 0.02
N ASP A 183 23.69 5.85 1.33
CA ASP A 183 23.40 4.63 2.07
C ASP A 183 21.90 4.52 2.39
N LEU A 184 21.16 3.85 1.51
CA LEU A 184 19.74 3.59 1.70
C LEU A 184 19.49 2.24 2.42
N PRO A 185 18.35 2.09 3.12
CA PRO A 185 17.85 0.78 3.57
C PRO A 185 17.80 -0.25 2.43
N PRO A 186 17.99 -1.56 2.70
CA PRO A 186 18.02 -2.60 1.66
C PRO A 186 16.80 -2.60 0.73
N VAL A 187 15.58 -2.50 1.28
CA VAL A 187 14.32 -2.46 0.51
C VAL A 187 14.29 -1.25 -0.44
N MET A 188 14.81 -0.11 0.02
CA MET A 188 14.96 1.09 -0.81
C MET A 188 16.03 0.92 -1.90
N LYS A 189 17.15 0.24 -1.58
CA LYS A 189 18.21 -0.06 -2.57
C LYS A 189 17.68 -0.92 -3.71
N GLU A 190 16.90 -1.95 -3.38
CA GLU A 190 16.25 -2.83 -4.36
C GLU A 190 15.24 -2.06 -5.23
N SER A 191 14.34 -1.31 -4.61
CA SER A 191 13.37 -0.48 -5.34
C SER A 191 14.07 0.52 -6.28
N ARG A 192 15.17 1.13 -5.83
CA ARG A 192 16.00 2.02 -6.66
C ARG A 192 16.65 1.29 -7.82
N HIS A 193 17.10 0.05 -7.61
CA HIS A 193 17.73 -0.77 -8.63
C HIS A 193 16.73 -1.13 -9.75
N GLU A 194 15.52 -1.54 -9.39
CA GLU A 194 14.47 -1.84 -10.38
C GLU A 194 14.07 -0.62 -11.19
N LEU A 195 13.89 0.53 -10.53
CA LEU A 195 13.64 1.79 -11.23
C LEU A 195 14.81 2.23 -12.11
N ALA A 196 16.06 1.91 -11.74
CA ALA A 196 17.23 2.19 -12.57
C ALA A 196 17.27 1.35 -13.85
N LYS A 197 16.86 0.07 -13.79
CA LYS A 197 16.69 -0.77 -14.98
C LYS A 197 15.64 -0.17 -15.92
N LEU A 198 14.49 0.24 -15.38
CA LEU A 198 13.44 0.87 -16.17
C LEU A 198 13.92 2.21 -16.77
N ALA A 199 14.60 3.04 -15.98
CA ALA A 199 15.15 4.31 -16.45
C ALA A 199 16.14 4.10 -17.61
N TYR A 200 16.95 3.04 -17.56
CA TYR A 200 17.87 2.69 -18.65
C TYR A 200 17.11 2.37 -19.94
N LYS A 201 16.04 1.55 -19.87
CA LYS A 201 15.19 1.24 -21.03
C LYS A 201 14.58 2.51 -21.63
N ILE A 202 14.00 3.38 -20.81
CA ILE A 202 13.39 4.64 -21.25
C ILE A 202 14.40 5.54 -21.98
N ARG A 203 15.63 5.67 -21.46
CA ARG A 203 16.67 6.48 -22.12
C ARG A 203 17.06 5.92 -23.49
N ASN A 204 17.04 4.60 -23.64
CA ASN A 204 17.46 3.93 -24.86
C ASN A 204 16.35 3.86 -25.91
N GLU A 205 15.11 3.57 -25.49
CA GLU A 205 13.97 3.33 -26.38
C GLU A 205 13.19 4.61 -26.69
N GLU A 206 12.98 5.46 -25.69
CA GLU A 206 12.15 6.68 -25.82
C GLU A 206 13.01 7.95 -25.95
N HIS A 207 14.33 7.85 -25.78
CA HIS A 207 15.28 8.98 -25.79
C HIS A 207 14.92 10.11 -24.80
N LEU A 208 14.21 9.79 -23.71
CA LEU A 208 13.84 10.74 -22.67
C LEU A 208 14.91 10.85 -21.60
N GLN A 209 15.05 12.04 -21.00
CA GLN A 209 15.87 12.20 -19.81
C GLN A 209 15.14 11.63 -18.59
N THR A 210 15.87 10.91 -17.74
CA THR A 210 15.32 10.25 -16.55
C THR A 210 16.03 10.70 -15.28
N ARG A 211 15.31 10.77 -14.17
CA ARG A 211 15.88 10.98 -12.83
C ARG A 211 15.17 10.09 -11.83
N ILE A 212 15.93 9.55 -10.88
CA ILE A 212 15.39 8.86 -9.72
C ILE A 212 15.51 9.77 -8.49
N LYS A 213 14.40 10.00 -7.79
CA LYS A 213 14.34 10.85 -6.61
C LYS A 213 13.79 10.05 -5.43
N VAL A 214 14.42 10.20 -4.26
CA VAL A 214 13.94 9.61 -3.01
C VAL A 214 13.14 10.66 -2.24
N VAL A 215 11.89 10.36 -1.86
CA VAL A 215 10.99 11.24 -1.10
C VAL A 215 10.34 10.42 0.02
N GLY A 216 10.69 10.67 1.28
CA GLY A 216 10.25 9.80 2.38
C GLY A 216 10.68 8.34 2.15
N THR A 217 9.74 7.40 2.21
CA THR A 217 9.90 5.98 1.86
C THR A 217 9.57 5.66 0.40
N ARG A 218 9.34 6.68 -0.42
CA ARG A 218 9.00 6.54 -1.85
C ARG A 218 10.22 6.79 -2.71
N ILE A 219 10.32 6.04 -3.79
CA ILE A 219 11.31 6.25 -4.84
C ILE A 219 10.57 6.54 -6.13
N LEU A 220 10.84 7.71 -6.70
CA LEU A 220 10.14 8.25 -7.86
C LEU A 220 11.07 8.20 -9.06
N LEU A 221 10.64 7.56 -10.13
CA LEU A 221 11.22 7.70 -11.45
C LEU A 221 10.47 8.80 -12.20
N GLN A 222 11.21 9.84 -12.57
CA GLN A 222 10.69 10.96 -13.33
C GLN A 222 11.34 11.03 -14.70
N THR A 223 10.59 11.49 -15.70
CA THR A 223 11.05 11.69 -17.07
C THR A 223 10.82 13.13 -17.52
N ARG A 224 11.60 13.57 -18.50
CA ARG A 224 11.35 14.81 -19.25
C ARG A 224 11.92 14.69 -20.65
N THR A 225 11.33 15.44 -21.58
CA THR A 225 11.75 15.51 -22.98
C THR A 225 13.02 16.34 -23.13
N ASN A 226 13.01 17.59 -22.67
CA ASN A 226 14.15 18.49 -22.74
C ASN A 226 14.56 19.04 -21.38
N SER A 227 15.72 19.71 -21.33
CA SER A 227 16.26 20.31 -20.11
C SER A 227 15.39 21.42 -19.52
N LYS A 228 14.57 22.08 -20.36
CA LYS A 228 13.64 23.16 -20.00
C LYS A 228 12.27 22.67 -19.54
N ASP A 229 11.95 21.40 -19.77
CA ASP A 229 10.64 20.85 -19.46
C ASP A 229 10.54 20.42 -17.99
N ASN A 230 9.30 20.39 -17.51
CA ASN A 230 8.99 19.89 -16.18
C ASN A 230 9.28 18.38 -16.07
N TRP A 231 9.64 17.94 -14.88
CA TRP A 231 9.78 16.52 -14.57
C TRP A 231 8.41 15.90 -14.34
N PHE A 232 8.06 14.89 -15.15
CA PHE A 232 6.82 14.14 -15.02
C PHE A 232 7.05 12.83 -14.27
N LEU A 233 6.14 12.47 -13.37
CA LEU A 233 6.20 11.18 -12.68
C LEU A 233 5.89 10.07 -13.68
N ARG A 234 6.81 9.12 -13.82
CA ARG A 234 6.64 7.95 -14.68
C ARG A 234 6.32 6.69 -13.88
N ARG A 235 6.97 6.53 -12.72
CA ARG A 235 6.73 5.40 -11.81
C ARG A 235 7.07 5.77 -10.38
N GLU A 236 6.32 5.22 -9.45
CA GLU A 236 6.56 5.29 -8.01
C GLU A 236 6.73 3.89 -7.45
N ALA A 237 7.71 3.71 -6.57
CA ALA A 237 7.88 2.53 -5.75
C ALA A 237 7.75 2.95 -4.29
N LEU A 238 6.78 2.37 -3.57
CA LEU A 238 6.65 2.52 -2.13
C LEU A 238 7.40 1.37 -1.45
N CYS A 239 8.28 1.70 -0.52
CA CYS A 239 8.89 0.66 0.30
C CYS A 239 7.82 0.00 1.16
N CYS A 240 7.84 -1.33 1.22
CA CYS A 240 6.93 -2.17 2.01
C CYS A 240 5.56 -2.48 1.38
N LEU A 241 5.34 -2.13 0.11
CA LEU A 241 4.26 -2.77 -0.68
C LEU A 241 4.87 -3.77 -1.66
N PRO A 242 4.34 -5.00 -1.75
CA PRO A 242 4.77 -5.94 -2.77
C PRO A 242 4.53 -5.30 -4.14
N TYR A 243 5.53 -5.44 -5.00
CA TYR A 243 5.38 -5.18 -6.43
C TYR A 243 4.22 -6.05 -6.93
N LYS A 244 3.09 -5.44 -7.29
CA LYS A 244 2.05 -6.07 -8.09
C LYS A 244 2.24 -5.67 -9.54
#